data_AF-A0A969FLR5-F1
#
_entry.id   AF-A0A969FLR5-F1
#
_cell.length_a   1.000
_cell.length_b   1.000
_cell.length_c   1.000
_cell.angle_alpha   90.00
_cell.angle_beta   90.00
_cell.angle_gamma   90.00
#
_symmetry.space_group_name_H-M   'P 1'
#
loop_
_entity.id
_entity.type
_entity.pdbx_description
1 polymer ?
#
loop_
_entity_poly.entity_id
_entity_poly.type
_entity_poly.pdbx_seq_one_letter_code
_entity_poly.pdbx_strand_id
1 'polypeptide(L)'
;MLDALIILSFIFAGAGIGFYSSDFLPDTALAQVSNLEALRWIISGFGALLGGVVGIAMQVSYRRVEQNIRQMPLEVLITRSVGLMLGLLVVNLMLAPLFLVPIPKDFSFIKPLIAIMGSLMFAFLGIALADTHGRAFCG
;
A
#
# COMPACT_ATOMS: atom_id res chain seq x y z
N MET A 1 -7.11 -20.93 -4.03
CA MET A 1 -5.82 -20.66 -4.71
C MET A 1 -5.36 -19.23 -4.47
N LEU A 2 -6.22 -18.21 -4.66
CA LEU A 2 -5.87 -16.80 -4.40
C LEU A 2 -5.39 -16.54 -2.95
N ASP A 3 -6.04 -17.15 -1.97
CA ASP A 3 -5.67 -17.05 -0.55
C ASP A 3 -4.20 -17.38 -0.28
N ALA A 4 -3.72 -18.49 -0.85
CA ALA A 4 -2.34 -18.91 -0.70
C ALA A 4 -1.40 -17.89 -1.35
N LEU A 5 -1.77 -17.34 -2.51
CA LEU A 5 -0.98 -16.33 -3.21
C LEU A 5 -0.85 -15.03 -2.41
N ILE A 6 -1.90 -14.62 -1.68
CA ILE A 6 -1.85 -13.46 -0.78
C ILE A 6 -0.86 -13.72 0.36
N ILE A 7 -0.96 -14.86 1.04
CA ILE A 7 -0.07 -15.15 2.17
C ILE A 7 1.38 -15.26 1.71
N LEU A 8 1.61 -15.97 0.60
CA LEU A 8 2.95 -16.24 0.08
C LEU A 8 3.62 -14.95 -0.43
N SER A 9 2.87 -14.02 -1.03
CA SER A 9 3.41 -12.72 -1.44
C SER A 9 3.83 -11.87 -0.23
N PHE A 10 3.05 -11.88 0.85
CA PHE A 10 3.40 -11.17 2.08
C PHE A 10 4.58 -11.81 2.82
N ILE A 11 4.70 -13.14 2.81
CA ILE A 11 5.87 -13.85 3.34
C ILE A 11 7.13 -13.43 2.57
N PHE A 12 7.10 -13.44 1.24
CA PHE A 12 8.25 -13.04 0.43
C PHE A 12 8.58 -11.55 0.60
N ALA A 13 7.58 -10.68 0.66
CA ALA A 13 7.78 -9.25 0.92
C ALA A 13 8.42 -9.04 2.29
N GLY A 14 7.90 -9.69 3.34
CA GLY A 14 8.45 -9.61 4.69
C GLY A 14 9.88 -10.16 4.79
N ALA A 15 10.15 -11.29 4.15
CA ALA A 15 11.50 -11.87 4.08
C ALA A 15 12.49 -10.93 3.36
N GLY A 16 12.07 -10.36 2.23
CA GLY A 16 12.87 -9.39 1.48
C GLY A 16 13.18 -8.14 2.28
N ILE A 17 12.16 -7.53 2.91
CA ILE A 17 12.34 -6.37 3.80
C ILE A 17 13.29 -6.73 4.95
N GLY A 18 13.12 -7.90 5.58
CA GLY A 18 14.00 -8.38 6.64
C GLY A 18 15.46 -8.52 6.18
N PHE A 19 15.69 -9.08 4.99
CA PHE A 19 17.03 -9.25 4.44
C PHE A 19 17.74 -7.90 4.18
N TYR A 20 17.08 -6.98 3.48
CA TYR A 20 17.64 -5.66 3.15
C TYR A 20 17.66 -4.70 4.33
N SER A 21 16.90 -4.94 5.40
CA SER A 21 16.92 -4.10 6.60
C SER A 21 18.31 -3.99 7.23
N SER A 22 19.13 -5.04 7.10
CA SER A 22 20.51 -5.08 7.60
C SER A 22 21.40 -3.98 7.03
N ASP A 23 21.13 -3.51 5.80
CA ASP A 23 21.91 -2.45 5.13
C ASP A 23 21.59 -1.05 5.67
N PHE A 24 20.51 -0.92 6.44
CA PHE A 24 20.10 0.33 7.08
C PHE A 24 20.56 0.43 8.54
N LEU A 25 21.25 -0.59 9.07
CA LEU A 25 21.77 -0.58 10.44
C LEU A 25 23.09 0.21 10.51
N PRO A 26 23.31 0.99 11.59
CA PRO A 26 24.56 1.74 11.78
C PRO A 26 25.75 0.80 12.03
N ASP A 27 26.94 1.20 11.56
CA ASP A 27 28.18 0.40 11.63
C ASP A 27 28.52 -0.05 13.06
N THR A 28 28.14 0.73 14.08
CA THR A 28 28.33 0.40 15.51
C THR A 28 27.54 -0.83 15.95
N ALA A 29 26.38 -1.08 15.34
CA ALA A 29 25.56 -2.27 15.60
C ALA A 29 26.08 -3.48 14.82
N LEU A 30 26.61 -3.26 13.61
CA LEU A 30 27.20 -4.32 12.77
C LEU A 30 28.54 -4.81 13.33
N ALA A 31 29.33 -3.93 13.96
CA ALA A 31 30.61 -4.27 14.58
C ALA A 31 30.50 -5.23 15.78
N GLN A 32 29.33 -5.34 16.41
CA GLN A 32 29.08 -6.27 17.51
C GLN A 32 28.70 -7.69 17.04
N VAL A 33 28.53 -7.89 15.72
CA VAL A 33 28.01 -9.12 15.14
C VAL A 33 29.17 -9.90 14.54
N SER A 34 29.37 -11.12 15.02
CA SER A 34 30.45 -12.01 14.57
C SER A 34 30.28 -12.51 13.14
N ASN A 35 29.04 -12.56 12.63
CA ASN A 35 28.75 -13.01 11.27
C ASN A 35 27.53 -12.26 10.68
N LEU A 36 27.81 -11.33 9.76
CA LEU A 36 26.80 -10.48 9.11
C LEU A 36 25.80 -11.29 8.28
N GLU A 37 26.26 -12.37 7.67
CA GLU A 37 25.42 -13.23 6.82
C GLU A 37 24.40 -14.00 7.65
N ALA A 38 24.80 -14.53 8.81
CA ALA A 38 23.90 -15.19 9.75
C ALA A 38 22.81 -14.23 10.25
N LEU A 39 23.15 -12.97 10.55
CA LEU A 39 22.19 -11.96 10.96
C LEU A 39 21.14 -11.69 9.87
N ARG A 40 21.54 -11.54 8.61
CA ARG A 40 20.62 -11.34 7.47
C ARG A 40 19.60 -12.46 7.34
N TRP A 41 20.05 -13.71 7.46
CA TRP A 41 19.16 -14.88 7.39
C TRP A 41 18.18 -14.95 8.56
N ILE A 42 18.63 -14.63 9.78
CA ILE A 42 17.76 -14.60 10.96
C ILE A 42 16.69 -13.51 10.81
N ILE A 43 17.10 -12.27 10.48
CA ILE A 43 16.16 -11.15 10.32
C ILE A 43 15.19 -11.42 9.16
N SER A 44 15.67 -12.01 8.06
CA SER A 44 14.82 -12.45 6.95
C SER A 44 13.79 -13.50 7.40
N GLY A 45 14.20 -14.49 8.20
CA GLY A 45 13.28 -15.48 8.78
C GLY A 45 12.21 -14.87 9.67
N PHE A 46 12.58 -13.90 10.52
CA PHE A 46 11.62 -13.13 11.32
C PHE A 46 10.71 -12.26 10.44
N GLY A 47 11.25 -11.62 9.41
CA GLY A 47 10.51 -10.86 8.42
C GLY A 47 9.48 -11.72 7.69
N ALA A 48 9.85 -12.95 7.32
CA ALA A 48 8.98 -13.93 6.70
C ALA A 48 7.83 -14.34 7.63
N LEU A 49 8.13 -14.58 8.92
CA LEU A 49 7.12 -14.91 9.94
C LEU A 49 6.13 -13.75 10.15
N LEU A 50 6.63 -12.53 10.34
CA LEU A 50 5.78 -11.35 10.48
C LEU A 50 4.96 -11.11 9.21
N GLY A 51 5.57 -11.27 8.03
CA GLY A 51 4.89 -11.24 6.74
C GLY A 51 3.75 -12.26 6.67
N GLY A 52 3.97 -13.48 7.16
CA GLY A 52 2.92 -14.51 7.25
C GLY A 52 1.74 -14.10 8.13
N VAL A 53 2.00 -13.55 9.33
CA VAL A 53 0.94 -13.05 10.23
C VAL A 53 0.13 -11.94 9.58
N VAL A 54 0.80 -10.96 8.96
CA VAL A 54 0.15 -9.87 8.23
C VAL A 54 -0.62 -10.40 7.02
N GLY A 55 -0.07 -11.39 6.31
CA GLY A 55 -0.71 -12.04 5.17
C GLY A 55 -2.05 -12.69 5.53
N ILE A 56 -2.14 -13.33 6.72
CA ILE A 56 -3.41 -13.88 7.23
C ILE A 56 -4.43 -12.76 7.50
N ALA A 57 -4.02 -11.67 8.15
CA ALA A 57 -4.90 -10.54 8.40
C ALA A 57 -5.41 -9.90 7.09
N MET A 58 -4.53 -9.81 6.09
CA MET A 58 -4.88 -9.32 4.75
C MET A 58 -5.85 -10.26 4.04
N GLN A 59 -5.67 -11.58 4.16
CA GLN A 59 -6.58 -12.57 3.59
C GLN A 59 -8.00 -12.42 4.16
N VAL A 60 -8.14 -12.25 5.47
CA VAL A 60 -9.45 -12.04 6.12
C VAL A 60 -10.08 -10.73 5.63
N SER A 61 -9.28 -9.67 5.53
CA SER A 61 -9.75 -8.36 5.05
C SER A 61 -10.20 -8.42 3.60
N TYR A 62 -9.45 -9.11 2.74
CA TYR A 62 -9.78 -9.32 1.33
C TYR A 62 -11.14 -10.03 1.19
N ARG A 63 -11.35 -11.13 1.93
CA ARG A 63 -12.62 -11.87 1.90
C ARG A 63 -13.80 -11.02 2.35
N ARG A 64 -13.62 -10.19 3.39
CA ARG A 64 -14.66 -9.25 3.84
C ARG A 64 -15.01 -8.23 2.75
N VAL A 65 -13.99 -7.65 2.11
CA VAL A 65 -14.18 -6.69 1.02
C VAL A 65 -14.87 -7.35 -0.18
N GLU A 66 -14.46 -8.57 -0.56
CA GLU A 66 -15.08 -9.31 -1.67
C GLU A 66 -16.57 -9.59 -1.40
N GLN A 67 -16.90 -10.04 -0.17
CA GLN A 67 -18.28 -10.27 0.24
C GLN A 67 -19.11 -8.99 0.21
N ASN A 68 -18.55 -7.88 0.71
CA ASN A 68 -19.21 -6.57 0.66
C ASN A 68 -19.45 -6.11 -0.77
N ILE A 69 -18.46 -6.25 -1.66
CA ILE A 69 -18.59 -5.84 -3.08
C ILE A 69 -19.66 -6.67 -3.79
N ARG A 70 -19.71 -7.98 -3.56
CA ARG A 70 -20.72 -8.87 -4.17
C ARG A 70 -22.16 -8.56 -3.72
N GLN A 71 -22.33 -7.93 -2.56
CA GLN A 71 -23.64 -7.55 -2.02
C GLN A 71 -24.07 -6.12 -2.40
N MET A 72 -23.17 -5.31 -2.98
CA MET A 72 -23.51 -3.93 -3.36
C MET A 72 -24.35 -3.90 -4.65
N PRO A 73 -25.33 -2.98 -4.74
CA PRO A 73 -26.06 -2.76 -5.97
C PRO A 73 -25.13 -2.18 -7.05
N LEU A 74 -25.42 -2.52 -8.31
CA LEU A 74 -24.61 -2.12 -9.46
C LEU A 74 -24.47 -0.60 -9.58
N GLU A 75 -25.54 0.14 -9.28
CA GLU A 75 -25.56 1.60 -9.31
C GLU A 75 -24.48 2.22 -8.41
N VAL A 76 -24.37 1.74 -7.16
CA VAL A 76 -23.37 2.20 -6.19
C VAL A 76 -21.96 1.85 -6.67
N LEU A 77 -21.76 0.65 -7.24
CA LEU A 77 -20.48 0.25 -7.82
C LEU A 77 -20.03 1.20 -8.94
N ILE A 78 -20.93 1.55 -9.85
CA ILE A 78 -20.65 2.47 -10.96
C ILE A 78 -20.35 3.87 -10.42
N THR A 79 -21.19 4.40 -9.54
CA THR A 79 -20.99 5.73 -8.96
C THR A 79 -19.65 5.84 -8.22
N ARG A 80 -19.31 4.87 -7.37
CA ARG A 80 -18.02 4.85 -6.66
C ARG A 80 -16.84 4.70 -7.59
N SER A 81 -16.97 3.91 -8.65
CA SER A 81 -15.91 3.74 -9.66
C SER A 81 -15.64 5.05 -10.41
N VAL A 82 -16.69 5.78 -10.81
CA VAL A 82 -16.56 7.11 -11.43
C VAL A 82 -15.93 8.10 -10.45
N GLY A 83 -16.38 8.12 -9.20
CA GLY A 83 -15.80 8.95 -8.14
C GLY A 83 -14.31 8.68 -7.91
N LEU A 84 -13.93 7.40 -7.83
CA LEU A 84 -12.54 6.95 -7.73
C LEU A 84 -11.72 7.42 -8.93
N MET A 85 -12.22 7.22 -10.15
CA MET A 85 -11.54 7.61 -11.38
C MET A 85 -11.31 9.13 -11.44
N LEU A 86 -12.34 9.92 -11.10
CA LEU A 86 -12.24 11.39 -11.05
C LEU A 86 -11.27 11.84 -9.96
N GLY A 87 -11.34 11.26 -8.76
CA GLY A 87 -10.41 11.57 -7.67
C GLY A 87 -8.95 11.29 -8.06
N LEU A 88 -8.68 10.12 -8.64
CA LEU A 88 -7.35 9.76 -9.13
C LEU A 88 -6.88 10.63 -10.31
N LEU A 89 -7.79 11.08 -11.18
CA LEU A 89 -7.45 11.97 -12.26
C LEU A 89 -7.04 13.35 -11.73
N VAL A 90 -7.84 13.91 -10.81
CA VAL A 90 -7.58 15.22 -10.20
C VAL A 90 -6.23 15.22 -9.48
N VAL A 91 -5.96 14.21 -8.66
CA VAL A 91 -4.70 14.17 -7.91
C VAL A 91 -3.49 13.99 -8.81
N ASN A 92 -3.55 13.14 -9.83
CA ASN A 92 -2.45 13.00 -10.78
C ASN A 92 -2.17 14.30 -11.53
N LEU A 93 -3.22 15.06 -11.86
CA LEU A 93 -3.07 16.38 -12.49
C LEU A 93 -2.44 17.41 -11.54
N MET A 94 -2.78 17.36 -10.24
CA MET A 94 -2.16 18.20 -9.21
C MET A 94 -0.72 17.80 -8.90
N LEU A 95 -0.37 16.51 -9.00
CA LEU A 95 0.98 16.00 -8.76
C LEU A 95 1.94 16.29 -9.92
N ALA A 96 1.44 16.38 -11.16
CA ALA A 96 2.25 16.67 -12.35
C ALA A 96 3.20 17.89 -12.18
N PRO A 97 2.73 19.08 -11.75
CA PRO A 97 3.62 20.21 -11.51
C PRO A 97 4.60 19.97 -10.35
N LEU A 98 4.20 19.23 -9.31
CA LEU A 98 5.05 18.92 -8.17
C LEU A 98 6.26 18.06 -8.57
N PHE A 99 6.10 17.15 -9.53
CA PHE A 99 7.20 16.31 -10.02
C PHE A 99 8.24 17.10 -10.82
N LEU A 100 7.82 18.16 -11.51
CA LEU A 100 8.68 19.05 -12.29
C LEU A 100 9.55 19.95 -11.40
N VAL A 101 9.19 20.13 -10.12
CA VAL A 101 10.01 20.88 -9.18
C VAL A 101 11.29 20.09 -8.84
N PRO A 102 12.48 20.70 -9.01
CA PRO A 102 13.73 20.09 -8.58
C PRO A 102 13.80 20.12 -7.04
N ILE A 103 13.61 18.95 -6.42
CA ILE A 103 13.74 18.75 -4.97
C ILE A 103 15.17 18.25 -4.69
N PRO A 104 15.85 18.75 -3.65
CA PRO A 104 17.17 18.25 -3.24
C PRO A 104 17.15 16.73 -3.04
N LYS A 105 18.26 16.05 -3.39
CA LYS A 105 18.34 14.58 -3.36
C LYS A 105 18.05 14.00 -1.97
N ASP A 106 18.40 14.73 -0.92
CA ASP A 106 18.15 14.34 0.48
C ASP A 106 16.66 14.23 0.82
N PHE A 107 15.78 14.94 0.08
CA PHE A 107 14.33 14.91 0.25
C PHE A 107 13.60 14.13 -0.86
N SER A 108 14.33 13.33 -1.65
CA SER A 108 13.77 12.57 -2.77
C SER A 108 12.66 11.59 -2.35
N PHE A 109 12.65 11.10 -1.10
CA PHE A 109 11.60 10.24 -0.55
C PHE A 109 10.23 10.93 -0.43
N ILE A 110 10.20 12.26 -0.34
CA ILE A 110 8.94 13.02 -0.21
C ILE A 110 8.09 12.90 -1.48
N LYS A 111 8.72 12.84 -2.67
CA LYS A 111 8.01 12.71 -3.95
C LYS A 111 7.10 11.48 -4.00
N PRO A 112 7.61 10.23 -3.82
CA PRO A 112 6.75 9.05 -3.82
C PRO A 112 5.78 9.06 -2.64
N LEU A 113 6.16 9.60 -1.48
CA LEU A 113 5.27 9.65 -0.32
C LEU A 113 4.03 10.51 -0.59
N ILE A 114 4.20 11.74 -1.09
CA ILE A 114 3.09 12.64 -1.45
C ILE A 114 2.24 12.01 -2.56
N ALA A 115 2.87 11.34 -3.53
CA ALA A 115 2.14 10.68 -4.61
C ALA A 115 1.21 9.59 -4.07
N ILE A 116 1.70 8.73 -3.18
CA ILE A 116 0.92 7.65 -2.57
C ILE A 116 -0.19 8.22 -1.67
N MET A 117 0.18 9.12 -0.76
CA MET A 117 -0.77 9.71 0.21
C MET A 117 -1.85 10.52 -0.50
N GLY A 118 -1.46 11.40 -1.42
CA GLY A 118 -2.39 12.17 -2.23
C GLY A 118 -3.35 11.26 -2.99
N SER A 119 -2.84 10.23 -3.66
CA SER A 119 -3.67 9.28 -4.41
C SER A 119 -4.68 8.59 -3.51
N LEU A 120 -4.27 8.15 -2.32
CA LEU A 120 -5.16 7.50 -1.36
C LEU A 120 -6.25 8.44 -0.86
N MET A 121 -5.87 9.67 -0.49
CA MET A 121 -6.82 10.67 0.02
C MET A 121 -7.84 11.09 -1.04
N PHE A 122 -7.40 11.37 -2.27
CA PHE A 122 -8.30 11.78 -3.35
C PHE A 122 -9.16 10.63 -3.86
N ALA A 123 -8.65 9.39 -3.86
CA ALA A 123 -9.48 8.23 -4.17
C ALA A 123 -10.62 8.09 -3.15
N PHE A 124 -10.31 8.19 -1.85
CA PHE A 124 -11.33 8.14 -0.80
C PHE A 124 -12.31 9.31 -0.89
N LEU A 125 -11.81 10.52 -1.11
CA LEU A 125 -12.63 11.73 -1.27
C LEU A 125 -13.57 11.61 -2.48
N GLY A 126 -13.07 11.12 -3.61
CA GLY A 126 -13.85 10.93 -4.84
C GLY A 126 -14.98 9.91 -4.66
N ILE A 127 -14.69 8.78 -4.01
CA ILE A 127 -15.71 7.78 -3.64
C ILE A 127 -16.76 8.40 -2.71
N ALA A 128 -16.33 9.13 -1.67
CA ALA A 128 -17.24 9.73 -0.70
C ALA A 128 -18.16 10.80 -1.32
N LEU A 129 -17.62 11.70 -2.17
CA LEU A 129 -18.41 12.69 -2.90
C LEU A 129 -19.41 12.05 -3.86
N ALA A 130 -19.00 10.97 -4.52
CA ALA A 130 -19.87 10.24 -5.43
C ALA A 130 -20.98 9.52 -4.67
N ASP A 131 -20.71 8.98 -3.48
CA ASP A 131 -21.74 8.38 -2.62
C ASP A 131 -22.79 9.40 -2.15
N THR A 132 -22.40 10.64 -1.85
CA THR A 132 -23.36 11.68 -1.41
C THR A 132 -24.22 12.21 -2.55
N HIS A 133 -23.68 12.31 -3.77
CA HIS A 133 -24.40 12.86 -4.93
C HIS A 133 -25.09 11.78 -5.78
N GLY A 134 -24.60 10.54 -5.79
CA GLY A 134 -25.21 9.44 -6.56
C GLY A 134 -26.60 9.06 -6.07
N ARG A 135 -26.87 9.21 -4.77
CA ARG A 135 -28.24 9.06 -4.21
C ARG A 135 -29.22 10.11 -4.73
N ALA A 136 -28.74 11.27 -5.18
CA ALA A 136 -29.58 12.31 -5.77
C ALA A 136 -29.78 12.13 -7.29
N PHE A 137 -28.97 11.30 -7.96
CA PHE A 137 -29.04 11.07 -9.41
C PHE A 137 -29.97 9.89 -9.80
N CYS A 138 -30.32 9.03 -8.85
CA CYS A 138 -31.18 7.85 -9.04
C CYS A 138 -32.35 7.76 -8.03
N GLY A 139 -32.64 8.85 -7.31
CA GLY A 139 -33.79 8.97 -6.40
C GLY A 139 -34.94 9.72 -7.04
#